data_AF-A0A928BUU0-F1
#
_entry.id   AF-A0A928BUU0-F1
#
_cell.length_a   1.000
_cell.length_b   1.000
_cell.length_c   1.000
_cell.angle_alpha   90.00
_cell.angle_beta   90.00
_cell.angle_gamma   90.00
#
_symmetry.space_group_name_H-M   'P 1'
#
loop_
_entity.id
_entity.type
_entity.pdbx_description
1 polymer ?
#
loop_
_entity_poly.entity_id
_entity_poly.type
_entity_poly.pdbx_seq_one_letter_code
_entity_poly.pdbx_strand_id
1 'polypeptide(L)'
;MKKFCIMIIAAGLSTMAAAQEKFEQGKPNNDNYRYLDEYQGLKNYIDYSKYPNFKLGAGTTVNDYLNNALVKNLINKNFTETVAGNAMKMASCVDGNGNMNFTTVKNYVNAATEAGLNVYGHTLAWHSQQPKGWLLKLLSDKPDPNSEETYTVVASKDFTKDPSVGWTSDKTQFGFSFSSDATNGLVVKCTKQNTNAWDVQFQVMTDIPLTAGKDYKMTITVKGSKAGKMTGHLGDWTTNNDGDAATGVNLSFDFTTNWQDVIIDVKPTIDGNFVLLQVNTVEFTGDVYIKSIKFEGYQGKMIPLTKEEMHDTLVYAMDKWIKGMMEACDGKVKAWDLVNEAISGGGNDGQGNYLLQHSTAYNPSGNPDATWDVGGDNFYWQDYMGDLEYVRQACRLARKYGPEDVKLFINDYNLESDWDDNKKVKSLINWIKKWEADGVTKIDGIGTQMHISCYEDANLMKSAKDHITKMFELMAASGKLVRVSEMDMGYVRGSNKWGGSIKTSQVTEAEHKKMADFYEWIFKEFFRIVPPEQQWGICQWCTTDAPENSGWRGGEPVGIWDLNYYRKHVYAGFVRGLGGVPSGIKDVKKDEVTEASKGIYNLNGVRMSATSLDNLPKGIYIVDGKKVSK
;
A
#
# COMPACT_ATOMS: atom_id res chain seq x y z
N MET A 1 -69.05 -38.93 4.81
CA MET A 1 -68.43 -39.52 6.02
C MET A 1 -67.28 -40.44 5.61
N LYS A 2 -66.05 -40.07 6.00
CA LYS A 2 -64.92 -40.92 6.45
C LYS A 2 -64.32 -42.04 5.55
N LYS A 3 -63.00 -41.85 5.32
CA LYS A 3 -61.83 -42.79 5.26
C LYS A 3 -61.21 -42.99 3.85
N PHE A 4 -60.11 -42.29 3.54
CA PHE A 4 -58.68 -42.63 3.75
C PHE A 4 -58.21 -43.89 2.99
N CYS A 5 -57.29 -43.73 2.03
CA CYS A 5 -56.01 -44.46 1.97
C CYS A 5 -55.08 -43.98 0.83
N ILE A 6 -53.92 -43.47 1.24
CA ILE A 6 -52.57 -43.69 0.68
C ILE A 6 -52.28 -43.06 -0.70
N MET A 7 -51.80 -41.80 -0.68
CA MET A 7 -50.87 -41.29 -1.67
C MET A 7 -49.45 -41.74 -1.29
N ILE A 8 -48.81 -42.47 -2.18
CA ILE A 8 -47.40 -42.85 -2.07
C ILE A 8 -46.55 -41.58 -2.23
N ILE A 9 -45.84 -41.22 -1.16
CA ILE A 9 -44.75 -40.24 -1.18
C ILE A 9 -43.59 -40.91 -1.92
N ALA A 10 -43.34 -40.50 -3.17
CA ALA A 10 -42.07 -40.73 -3.81
C ALA A 10 -41.14 -39.58 -3.42
N ALA A 11 -40.22 -39.88 -2.49
CA ALA A 11 -39.12 -39.00 -2.13
C ALA A 11 -38.20 -38.77 -3.34
N GLY A 12 -38.19 -37.54 -3.86
CA GLY A 12 -37.14 -37.04 -4.74
C GLY A 12 -36.14 -36.22 -3.93
N LEU A 13 -35.19 -36.91 -3.30
CA LEU A 13 -34.00 -36.30 -2.70
C LEU A 13 -32.77 -36.81 -3.46
N SER A 14 -31.79 -35.92 -3.65
CA SER A 14 -30.48 -36.04 -4.33
C SER A 14 -30.49 -35.80 -5.86
N THR A 15 -29.63 -34.99 -6.47
CA THR A 15 -28.48 -34.17 -6.03
C THR A 15 -28.09 -33.32 -7.25
N MET A 16 -28.12 -31.99 -7.19
CA MET A 16 -27.18 -31.21 -7.99
C MET A 16 -25.86 -31.19 -7.21
N ALA A 17 -24.94 -32.10 -7.53
CA ALA A 17 -23.58 -31.98 -7.04
C ALA A 17 -22.96 -30.75 -7.70
N ALA A 18 -22.87 -29.62 -6.99
CA ALA A 18 -22.03 -28.52 -7.42
C ALA A 18 -20.60 -29.05 -7.57
N ALA A 19 -19.94 -28.76 -8.70
CA ALA A 19 -18.54 -29.10 -8.86
C ALA A 19 -17.74 -28.40 -7.76
N GLN A 20 -17.09 -29.18 -6.90
CA GLN A 20 -16.27 -28.67 -5.80
C GLN A 20 -15.06 -27.91 -6.37
N GLU A 21 -14.79 -26.70 -5.87
CA GLU A 21 -13.69 -25.87 -6.36
C GLU A 21 -12.34 -26.40 -5.85
N LYS A 22 -11.24 -26.14 -6.57
CA LYS A 22 -9.90 -26.66 -6.21
C LYS A 22 -9.47 -26.30 -4.79
N PHE A 23 -9.78 -25.08 -4.36
CA PHE A 23 -9.44 -24.57 -3.03
C PHE A 23 -10.26 -25.14 -1.89
N GLU A 24 -11.27 -25.95 -2.21
CA GLU A 24 -12.06 -26.71 -1.25
C GLU A 24 -11.51 -28.13 -1.06
N GLN A 25 -10.46 -28.52 -1.80
CA GLN A 25 -9.93 -29.88 -1.81
C GLN A 25 -8.46 -29.92 -1.41
N GLY A 26 -8.05 -31.03 -0.80
CA GLY A 26 -6.65 -31.42 -0.73
C GLY A 26 -6.12 -31.86 -2.10
N LYS A 27 -4.79 -31.97 -2.21
CA LYS A 27 -4.10 -32.35 -3.46
C LYS A 27 -4.72 -33.63 -4.08
N PRO A 28 -5.13 -33.60 -5.36
CA PRO A 28 -5.70 -34.77 -6.01
C PRO A 28 -4.64 -35.87 -6.13
N ASN A 29 -5.07 -37.13 -6.03
CA ASN A 29 -4.20 -38.31 -6.11
C ASN A 29 -3.09 -38.37 -5.04
N ASN A 30 -3.28 -37.71 -3.90
CA ASN A 30 -2.39 -37.81 -2.75
C ASN A 30 -3.19 -37.97 -1.45
N ASP A 31 -3.25 -39.20 -0.95
CA ASP A 31 -4.05 -39.58 0.23
C ASP A 31 -3.66 -38.82 1.50
N ASN A 32 -2.43 -38.29 1.59
CA ASN A 32 -2.01 -37.46 2.72
C ASN A 32 -2.84 -36.17 2.86
N TYR A 33 -3.49 -35.71 1.79
CA TYR A 33 -4.22 -34.43 1.79
C TYR A 33 -5.74 -34.60 1.71
N ARG A 34 -6.26 -35.80 1.40
CA ARG A 34 -7.70 -35.98 1.14
C ARG A 34 -8.58 -35.75 2.36
N TYR A 35 -8.05 -35.92 3.58
CA TYR A 35 -8.76 -35.55 4.81
C TYR A 35 -9.12 -34.05 4.88
N LEU A 36 -8.44 -33.19 4.11
CA LEU A 36 -8.73 -31.75 4.05
C LEU A 36 -10.02 -31.44 3.30
N ASP A 37 -10.55 -32.36 2.51
CA ASP A 37 -11.79 -32.18 1.74
C ASP A 37 -13.01 -32.03 2.67
N GLU A 38 -12.93 -32.58 3.87
CA GLU A 38 -14.02 -32.59 4.86
C GLU A 38 -14.16 -31.26 5.60
N TYR A 39 -13.18 -30.36 5.45
CA TYR A 39 -13.20 -29.06 6.13
C TYR A 39 -14.06 -28.03 5.42
N GLN A 40 -14.77 -27.23 6.21
CA GLN A 40 -15.51 -26.06 5.75
C GLN A 40 -14.55 -24.89 5.47
N GLY A 41 -15.08 -23.79 4.91
CA GLY A 41 -14.32 -22.54 4.79
C GLY A 41 -13.86 -22.01 6.16
N LEU A 42 -12.64 -21.49 6.25
CA LEU A 42 -11.99 -21.15 7.54
C LEU A 42 -12.85 -20.24 8.44
N LYS A 43 -13.50 -19.22 7.87
CA LYS A 43 -14.38 -18.30 8.61
C LYS A 43 -15.53 -18.97 9.35
N ASN A 44 -15.95 -20.17 8.94
CA ASN A 44 -17.03 -20.90 9.60
C ASN A 44 -16.61 -21.53 10.93
N TYR A 45 -15.31 -21.57 11.23
CA TYR A 45 -14.79 -22.08 12.50
C TYR A 45 -14.62 -21.00 13.57
N ILE A 46 -14.91 -19.73 13.26
CA ILE A 46 -14.78 -18.63 14.23
C ILE A 46 -15.91 -18.69 15.26
N ASP A 47 -15.57 -18.85 16.54
CA ASP A 47 -16.51 -18.78 17.65
C ASP A 47 -16.73 -17.33 18.11
N TYR A 48 -17.66 -16.62 17.45
CA TYR A 48 -18.01 -15.23 17.79
C TYR A 48 -18.61 -15.05 19.17
N SER A 49 -19.06 -16.12 19.85
CA SER A 49 -19.50 -16.02 21.24
C SER A 49 -18.33 -15.78 22.20
N LYS A 50 -17.13 -16.23 21.81
CA LYS A 50 -15.88 -16.02 22.55
C LYS A 50 -15.05 -14.87 22.01
N TYR A 51 -15.07 -14.67 20.68
CA TYR A 51 -14.21 -13.72 19.98
C TYR A 51 -15.05 -12.74 19.13
N PRO A 52 -15.88 -11.89 19.77
CA PRO A 52 -16.92 -11.13 19.07
C PRO A 52 -16.38 -10.12 18.05
N ASN A 53 -15.14 -9.66 18.20
CA ASN A 53 -14.53 -8.63 17.34
C ASN A 53 -13.50 -9.19 16.34
N PHE A 54 -13.21 -10.50 16.43
CA PHE A 54 -12.11 -11.13 15.72
C PHE A 54 -12.38 -11.21 14.22
N LYS A 55 -11.37 -10.83 13.43
CA LYS A 55 -11.37 -10.92 11.97
C LYS A 55 -10.28 -11.88 11.51
N LEU A 56 -10.65 -12.78 10.61
CA LEU A 56 -9.71 -13.61 9.88
C LEU A 56 -9.45 -12.96 8.52
N GLY A 57 -8.24 -12.44 8.33
CA GLY A 57 -7.83 -11.67 7.17
C GLY A 57 -7.03 -12.44 6.12
N ALA A 58 -7.09 -11.99 4.87
CA ALA A 58 -6.18 -12.42 3.81
C ALA A 58 -5.62 -11.23 3.01
N GLY A 59 -4.31 -11.19 2.85
CA GLY A 59 -3.62 -10.36 1.87
C GLY A 59 -3.93 -10.84 0.44
N THR A 60 -4.11 -9.90 -0.49
CA THR A 60 -4.37 -10.23 -1.89
C THR A 60 -3.81 -9.19 -2.86
N THR A 61 -3.45 -9.66 -4.06
CA THR A 61 -3.26 -8.80 -5.21
C THR A 61 -4.64 -8.35 -5.70
N VAL A 62 -4.91 -7.04 -5.64
CA VAL A 62 -6.22 -6.49 -5.99
C VAL A 62 -6.66 -6.85 -7.42
N ASN A 63 -5.73 -6.87 -8.38
CA ASN A 63 -6.05 -7.28 -9.75
C ASN A 63 -6.55 -8.73 -9.81
N ASP A 64 -5.93 -9.65 -9.07
CA ASP A 64 -6.36 -11.05 -9.02
C ASP A 64 -7.71 -11.17 -8.30
N TYR A 65 -7.92 -10.44 -7.21
CA TYR A 65 -9.22 -10.44 -6.52
C TYR A 65 -10.36 -9.96 -7.43
N LEU A 66 -10.11 -8.96 -8.27
CA LEU A 66 -11.13 -8.41 -9.18
C LEU A 66 -11.36 -9.30 -10.41
N ASN A 67 -10.30 -9.87 -10.98
CA ASN A 67 -10.33 -10.47 -12.32
C ASN A 67 -10.15 -12.01 -12.34
N ASN A 68 -9.84 -12.63 -11.20
CA ASN A 68 -9.71 -14.09 -11.08
C ASN A 68 -10.79 -14.65 -10.15
N ALA A 69 -11.79 -15.29 -10.74
CA ALA A 69 -12.92 -15.87 -10.01
C ALA A 69 -12.49 -16.90 -8.96
N LEU A 70 -11.42 -17.67 -9.22
CA LEU A 70 -10.92 -18.65 -8.27
C LEU A 70 -10.35 -17.94 -7.02
N VAL A 71 -9.49 -16.93 -7.20
CA VAL A 71 -8.91 -16.15 -6.10
C VAL A 71 -10.02 -15.43 -5.32
N LYS A 72 -10.95 -14.80 -6.02
CA LYS A 72 -12.10 -14.12 -5.41
C LYS A 72 -12.93 -15.08 -4.56
N ASN A 73 -13.30 -16.24 -5.10
CA ASN A 73 -14.09 -17.24 -4.38
C ASN A 73 -13.33 -17.85 -3.20
N LEU A 74 -12.03 -18.12 -3.37
CA LEU A 74 -11.15 -18.60 -2.30
C LEU A 74 -11.17 -17.63 -1.12
N ILE A 75 -10.96 -16.34 -1.37
CA ILE A 75 -10.94 -15.33 -0.32
C ILE A 75 -12.32 -15.19 0.32
N ASN A 76 -13.37 -15.01 -0.50
CA ASN A 76 -14.74 -14.80 -0.02
C ASN A 76 -15.27 -15.96 0.81
N LYS A 77 -14.92 -17.22 0.48
CA LYS A 77 -15.39 -18.40 1.22
C LYS A 77 -14.64 -18.65 2.52
N ASN A 78 -13.40 -18.17 2.65
CA ASN A 78 -12.53 -18.52 3.77
C ASN A 78 -12.29 -17.40 4.78
N PHE A 79 -12.39 -16.13 4.38
CA PHE A 79 -11.98 -15.00 5.21
C PHE A 79 -13.15 -14.07 5.51
N THR A 80 -12.96 -13.21 6.51
CA THR A 80 -13.92 -12.17 6.92
C THR A 80 -13.41 -10.76 6.66
N GLU A 81 -12.13 -10.65 6.30
CA GLU A 81 -11.45 -9.40 5.98
C GLU A 81 -10.42 -9.63 4.86
N THR A 82 -10.19 -8.62 4.04
CA THR A 82 -9.14 -8.64 3.00
C THR A 82 -8.29 -7.38 3.06
N VAL A 83 -7.01 -7.53 2.70
CA VAL A 83 -6.00 -6.46 2.67
C VAL A 83 -5.41 -6.39 1.27
N ALA A 84 -5.36 -5.18 0.68
CA ALA A 84 -4.67 -4.96 -0.58
C ALA A 84 -3.15 -4.96 -0.36
N GLY A 85 -2.43 -5.91 -0.97
CA GLY A 85 -0.97 -6.02 -0.76
C GLY A 85 -0.17 -4.81 -1.26
N ASN A 86 -0.65 -4.12 -2.30
CA ASN A 86 0.02 -2.94 -2.87
C ASN A 86 -0.92 -1.81 -3.30
N ALA A 87 -2.10 -2.12 -3.84
CA ALA A 87 -2.94 -1.15 -4.55
C ALA A 87 -3.43 0.04 -3.70
N MET A 88 -3.33 -0.05 -2.37
CA MET A 88 -3.70 1.03 -1.43
C MET A 88 -2.48 1.77 -0.84
N LYS A 89 -1.27 1.47 -1.30
CA LYS A 89 -0.04 2.21 -0.97
C LYS A 89 0.07 3.46 -1.84
N MET A 90 0.75 4.49 -1.32
CA MET A 90 0.79 5.81 -1.94
C MET A 90 1.31 5.79 -3.39
N ALA A 91 2.45 5.15 -3.68
CA ALA A 91 2.97 5.07 -5.05
C ALA A 91 2.09 4.28 -6.05
N SER A 92 1.12 3.48 -5.57
CA SER A 92 0.17 2.81 -6.47
C SER A 92 -1.00 3.70 -6.87
N CYS A 93 -1.21 4.81 -6.16
CA CYS A 93 -2.32 5.72 -6.37
C CYS A 93 -1.87 7.13 -6.77
N VAL A 94 -0.60 7.47 -6.57
CA VAL A 94 -0.03 8.80 -6.86
C VAL A 94 1.14 8.65 -7.82
N ASP A 95 1.07 9.32 -8.96
CA ASP A 95 2.12 9.29 -9.98
C ASP A 95 3.31 10.24 -9.65
N GLY A 96 4.34 10.23 -10.49
CA GLY A 96 5.53 11.08 -10.34
C GLY A 96 5.27 12.59 -10.48
N ASN A 97 4.06 13.00 -10.89
CA ASN A 97 3.63 14.39 -11.00
C ASN A 97 2.67 14.80 -9.87
N GLY A 98 2.29 13.86 -9.00
CA GLY A 98 1.33 14.08 -7.92
C GLY A 98 -0.14 13.93 -8.34
N ASN A 99 -0.42 13.43 -9.54
CA ASN A 99 -1.78 13.10 -9.95
C ASN A 99 -2.23 11.84 -9.21
N MET A 100 -3.47 11.84 -8.74
CA MET A 100 -4.01 10.77 -7.92
C MET A 100 -5.11 9.99 -8.67
N ASN A 101 -5.03 8.66 -8.67
CA ASN A 101 -6.04 7.78 -9.23
C ASN A 101 -6.40 6.66 -8.25
N PHE A 102 -7.64 6.71 -7.75
CA PHE A 102 -8.16 5.76 -6.77
C PHE A 102 -9.18 4.77 -7.36
N THR A 103 -9.30 4.69 -8.68
CA THR A 103 -10.33 3.87 -9.36
C THR A 103 -10.22 2.40 -8.98
N THR A 104 -8.99 1.86 -8.98
CA THR A 104 -8.73 0.47 -8.58
C THR A 104 -9.10 0.20 -7.13
N VAL A 105 -8.80 1.14 -6.22
CA VAL A 105 -9.17 1.05 -4.81
C VAL A 105 -10.69 1.03 -4.64
N LYS A 106 -11.40 1.96 -5.30
CA LYS A 106 -12.87 2.02 -5.23
C LYS A 106 -13.52 0.72 -5.72
N ASN A 107 -13.04 0.17 -6.84
CA ASN A 107 -13.54 -1.08 -7.39
C ASN A 107 -13.30 -2.26 -6.44
N TYR A 108 -12.11 -2.33 -5.85
CA TYR A 108 -11.75 -3.35 -4.86
C TYR A 108 -12.61 -3.27 -3.60
N VAL A 109 -12.72 -2.09 -2.99
CA VAL A 109 -13.50 -1.88 -1.77
C VAL A 109 -14.97 -2.24 -2.02
N ASN A 110 -15.55 -1.80 -3.15
CA ASN A 110 -16.92 -2.17 -3.51
C ASN A 110 -17.08 -3.68 -3.69
N ALA A 111 -16.21 -4.32 -4.49
CA ALA A 111 -16.32 -5.75 -4.74
C ALA A 111 -16.16 -6.61 -3.48
N ALA A 112 -15.25 -6.22 -2.57
CA ALA A 112 -15.03 -6.92 -1.31
C ALA A 112 -16.20 -6.74 -0.32
N THR A 113 -16.70 -5.52 -0.19
CA THR A 113 -17.81 -5.21 0.73
C THR A 113 -19.14 -5.79 0.24
N GLU A 114 -19.40 -5.77 -1.07
CA GLU A 114 -20.55 -6.47 -1.68
C GLU A 114 -20.49 -7.99 -1.48
N ALA A 115 -19.28 -8.57 -1.39
CA ALA A 115 -19.08 -9.97 -1.04
C ALA A 115 -19.19 -10.27 0.47
N GLY A 116 -19.47 -9.25 1.29
CA GLY A 116 -19.61 -9.37 2.75
C GLY A 116 -18.27 -9.43 3.51
N LEU A 117 -17.17 -9.02 2.89
CA LEU A 117 -15.87 -8.90 3.56
C LEU A 117 -15.70 -7.51 4.17
N ASN A 118 -15.00 -7.46 5.30
CA ASN A 118 -14.35 -6.23 5.74
C ASN A 118 -13.14 -5.95 4.84
N VAL A 119 -12.79 -4.68 4.70
CA VAL A 119 -11.53 -4.28 4.08
C VAL A 119 -10.70 -3.56 5.13
N TYR A 120 -9.43 -3.92 5.22
CA TYR A 120 -8.47 -3.25 6.09
C TYR A 120 -7.47 -2.50 5.21
N GLY A 121 -7.32 -1.20 5.47
CA GLY A 121 -6.53 -0.31 4.65
C GLY A 121 -5.05 -0.36 4.99
N HIS A 122 -4.22 -0.55 3.98
CA HIS A 122 -2.76 -0.64 4.11
C HIS A 122 -2.12 0.14 2.94
N THR A 123 -1.50 1.30 3.16
CA THR A 123 -1.27 2.04 4.41
C THR A 123 -1.27 3.55 4.13
N LEU A 124 -1.55 4.38 5.14
CA LEU A 124 -1.67 5.84 4.96
C LEU A 124 -0.33 6.57 4.97
N ALA A 125 0.64 6.11 5.77
CA ALA A 125 2.00 6.63 5.78
C ALA A 125 3.01 5.48 5.90
N TRP A 126 4.05 5.51 5.08
CA TRP A 126 5.16 4.57 5.11
C TRP A 126 6.39 5.25 4.51
N HIS A 127 7.59 4.74 4.81
CA HIS A 127 8.82 5.22 4.17
C HIS A 127 9.07 4.59 2.80
N SER A 128 8.59 3.37 2.59
CA SER A 128 8.71 2.66 1.30
C SER A 128 7.49 2.87 0.41
N GLN A 129 7.65 2.56 -0.88
CA GLN A 129 6.63 2.71 -1.94
C GLN A 129 5.93 4.08 -1.93
N GLN A 130 6.73 5.14 -1.79
CA GLN A 130 6.29 6.53 -1.88
C GLN A 130 6.59 7.10 -3.27
N PRO A 131 5.80 8.05 -3.79
CA PRO A 131 6.10 8.81 -5.00
C PRO A 131 7.25 9.80 -4.74
N LYS A 132 8.44 9.28 -4.41
CA LYS A 132 9.60 10.03 -3.90
C LYS A 132 10.01 11.19 -4.80
N GLY A 133 10.03 10.99 -6.12
CA GLY A 133 10.38 12.04 -7.08
C GLY A 133 9.46 13.26 -6.97
N TRP A 134 8.15 13.03 -6.83
CA TRP A 134 7.17 14.10 -6.63
C TRP A 134 7.35 14.78 -5.27
N LEU A 135 7.47 14.00 -4.18
CA LEU A 135 7.65 14.54 -2.83
C LEU A 135 8.91 15.39 -2.71
N LEU A 136 10.03 14.96 -3.29
CA LEU A 136 11.28 15.74 -3.31
C LEU A 136 11.18 16.98 -4.23
N LYS A 137 10.42 16.90 -5.33
CA LYS A 137 10.14 18.05 -6.18
C LYS A 137 9.38 19.14 -5.43
N LEU A 138 8.43 18.76 -4.57
CA LEU A 138 7.72 19.72 -3.70
C LEU A 138 8.66 20.40 -2.70
N LEU A 139 9.74 19.72 -2.29
CA LEU A 139 10.73 20.21 -1.34
C LEU A 139 11.91 20.94 -1.99
N SER A 140 11.85 21.18 -3.30
CA SER A 140 12.93 21.83 -4.04
C SER A 140 13.05 23.31 -3.66
N ASP A 141 14.24 23.87 -3.88
CA ASP A 141 14.51 25.28 -3.65
C ASP A 141 13.47 26.17 -4.34
N LYS A 142 13.14 27.29 -3.68
CA LYS A 142 12.23 28.31 -4.19
C LYS A 142 12.99 29.57 -4.59
N PRO A 143 12.42 30.44 -5.44
CA PRO A 143 12.97 31.77 -5.69
C PRO A 143 13.18 32.55 -4.37
N ASP A 144 14.35 33.17 -4.21
CA ASP A 144 14.62 34.10 -3.11
C ASP A 144 13.75 35.36 -3.30
N PRO A 145 12.78 35.63 -2.42
CA PRO A 145 11.89 36.79 -2.59
C PRO A 145 12.62 38.13 -2.48
N ASN A 146 13.86 38.13 -1.99
CA ASN A 146 14.71 39.32 -1.90
C ASN A 146 15.74 39.41 -3.05
N SER A 147 15.77 38.44 -3.96
CA SER A 147 16.57 38.54 -5.17
C SER A 147 15.91 39.53 -6.11
N GLU A 148 16.70 40.39 -6.76
CA GLU A 148 16.21 41.09 -7.95
C GLU A 148 15.74 40.03 -8.95
N GLU A 149 14.49 40.13 -9.39
CA GLU A 149 13.93 39.27 -10.43
C GLU A 149 14.66 39.56 -11.74
N THR A 150 15.75 38.86 -11.99
CA THR A 150 16.43 38.91 -13.28
C THR A 150 15.85 37.83 -14.18
N TYR A 151 15.06 38.29 -15.14
CA TYR A 151 14.58 37.48 -16.25
C TYR A 151 15.55 37.68 -17.41
N THR A 152 16.21 36.61 -17.83
CA THR A 152 17.11 36.66 -19.00
C THR A 152 16.47 35.96 -20.18
N VAL A 153 16.66 36.52 -21.37
CA VAL A 153 16.15 35.93 -22.62
C VAL A 153 16.81 34.57 -22.83
N VAL A 154 16.04 33.50 -22.71
CA VAL A 154 16.48 32.12 -22.96
C VAL A 154 16.18 31.68 -24.39
N ALA A 155 15.20 32.32 -25.03
CA ALA A 155 14.85 32.08 -26.41
C ALA A 155 14.17 33.32 -27.00
N SER A 156 14.44 33.64 -28.26
CA SER A 156 13.69 34.68 -28.96
C SER A 156 13.65 34.44 -30.46
N LYS A 157 12.63 35.02 -31.10
CA LYS A 157 12.53 35.11 -32.54
C LYS A 157 12.09 36.51 -32.92
N ASP A 158 12.88 37.14 -33.79
CA ASP A 158 12.64 38.46 -34.36
C ASP A 158 12.17 38.28 -35.80
N PHE A 159 10.86 38.43 -36.03
CA PHE A 159 10.23 38.21 -37.33
C PHE A 159 10.58 39.30 -38.36
N THR A 160 11.20 40.41 -37.95
CA THR A 160 11.76 41.38 -38.90
C THR A 160 13.03 40.85 -39.58
N LYS A 161 13.66 39.83 -38.99
CA LYS A 161 14.88 39.16 -39.50
C LYS A 161 14.60 37.75 -39.99
N ASP A 162 13.78 37.01 -39.27
CA ASP A 162 13.38 35.64 -39.60
C ASP A 162 11.84 35.51 -39.60
N PRO A 163 11.20 35.74 -40.76
CA PRO A 163 9.74 35.63 -40.89
C PRO A 163 9.27 34.18 -41.10
N SER A 164 10.13 33.17 -40.90
CA SER A 164 9.77 31.78 -41.14
C SER A 164 8.59 31.34 -40.28
N VAL A 165 7.71 30.53 -40.87
CA VAL A 165 6.57 29.90 -40.22
C VAL A 165 6.69 28.41 -40.48
N GLY A 166 6.52 27.60 -39.42
CA GLY A 166 6.57 26.15 -39.49
C GLY A 166 5.28 25.55 -40.05
N TRP A 167 4.75 24.53 -39.39
CA TRP A 167 3.47 23.92 -39.76
C TRP A 167 2.31 24.94 -39.75
N THR A 168 1.36 24.78 -40.66
CA THR A 168 0.14 25.62 -40.73
C THR A 168 -1.08 24.78 -41.03
N SER A 169 -2.26 25.23 -40.62
CA SER A 169 -3.52 24.74 -41.16
C SER A 169 -3.64 25.08 -42.66
N ASP A 170 -4.66 24.52 -43.33
CA ASP A 170 -4.84 24.74 -44.77
C ASP A 170 -5.21 26.20 -45.08
N LYS A 171 -4.24 26.91 -45.65
CA LYS A 171 -4.32 28.33 -46.03
C LYS A 171 -5.44 28.63 -47.01
N THR A 172 -5.69 27.73 -47.95
CA THR A 172 -6.71 27.90 -49.00
C THR A 172 -8.10 27.68 -48.41
N GLN A 173 -8.25 26.62 -47.61
CA GLN A 173 -9.52 26.28 -46.94
C GLN A 173 -9.96 27.39 -45.97
N PHE A 174 -9.02 27.90 -45.16
CA PHE A 174 -9.33 28.86 -44.09
C PHE A 174 -9.07 30.32 -44.46
N GLY A 175 -8.63 30.58 -45.69
CA GLY A 175 -8.50 31.94 -46.24
C GLY A 175 -7.50 32.79 -45.50
N PHE A 176 -6.25 32.34 -45.41
CA PHE A 176 -5.16 33.16 -44.88
C PHE A 176 -3.85 32.99 -45.65
N SER A 177 -2.99 34.00 -45.58
CA SER A 177 -1.65 33.95 -46.16
C SER A 177 -0.64 34.67 -45.27
N PHE A 178 0.65 34.45 -45.55
CA PHE A 178 1.74 35.15 -44.86
C PHE A 178 2.45 36.09 -45.82
N SER A 179 2.83 37.24 -45.29
CA SER A 179 3.85 38.11 -45.88
C SER A 179 4.76 38.61 -44.78
N SER A 180 5.85 39.29 -45.12
CA SER A 180 6.72 39.90 -44.13
C SER A 180 7.45 41.11 -44.68
N ASP A 181 7.80 42.03 -43.80
CA ASP A 181 8.68 43.15 -44.11
C ASP A 181 9.54 43.54 -42.91
N ALA A 182 10.65 44.26 -43.17
CA ALA A 182 11.61 44.65 -42.15
C ALA A 182 11.05 45.63 -41.08
N THR A 183 9.89 46.25 -41.34
CA THR A 183 9.24 47.21 -40.42
C THR A 183 8.20 46.52 -39.52
N ASN A 184 7.46 45.56 -40.07
CA ASN A 184 6.29 44.96 -39.44
C ASN A 184 6.47 43.49 -39.02
N GLY A 185 7.56 42.85 -39.43
CA GLY A 185 7.81 41.44 -39.13
C GLY A 185 6.89 40.51 -39.93
N LEU A 186 6.38 39.48 -39.27
CA LEU A 186 5.44 38.52 -39.86
C LEU A 186 4.05 39.13 -39.94
N VAL A 187 3.41 39.03 -41.11
CA VAL A 187 2.04 39.48 -41.34
C VAL A 187 1.17 38.29 -41.72
N VAL A 188 0.12 38.05 -40.94
CA VAL A 188 -0.89 37.02 -41.17
C VAL A 188 -2.14 37.69 -41.73
N LYS A 189 -2.39 37.47 -43.02
CA LYS A 189 -3.50 38.10 -43.75
C LYS A 189 -4.71 37.20 -43.72
N CYS A 190 -5.69 37.49 -42.87
CA CYS A 190 -6.91 36.69 -42.73
C CYS A 190 -8.03 37.31 -43.59
N THR A 191 -8.41 36.66 -44.67
CA THR A 191 -9.38 37.18 -45.65
C THR A 191 -10.77 36.58 -45.52
N LYS A 192 -10.94 35.58 -44.64
CA LYS A 192 -12.17 34.81 -44.47
C LYS A 192 -12.52 34.67 -42.99
N GLN A 193 -13.80 34.84 -42.66
CA GLN A 193 -14.32 34.42 -41.36
C GLN A 193 -14.56 32.91 -41.36
N ASN A 194 -14.18 32.24 -40.28
CA ASN A 194 -14.31 30.79 -40.15
C ASN A 194 -15.23 30.40 -38.99
N THR A 195 -15.65 29.14 -38.93
CA THR A 195 -16.61 28.68 -37.91
C THR A 195 -15.93 28.45 -36.56
N ASN A 196 -14.68 28.00 -36.57
CA ASN A 196 -13.94 27.73 -35.34
C ASN A 196 -12.85 28.77 -35.09
N ALA A 197 -12.65 29.12 -33.82
CA ALA A 197 -11.61 30.06 -33.39
C ALA A 197 -10.19 29.55 -33.67
N TRP A 198 -10.03 28.25 -33.89
CA TRP A 198 -8.77 27.58 -34.18
C TRP A 198 -8.58 27.27 -35.68
N ASP A 199 -9.39 27.76 -36.61
CA ASP A 199 -9.24 27.35 -38.02
C ASP A 199 -7.96 27.90 -38.67
N VAL A 200 -7.54 29.12 -38.30
CA VAL A 200 -6.26 29.70 -38.74
C VAL A 200 -5.18 29.42 -37.69
N GLN A 201 -4.31 28.44 -37.96
CA GLN A 201 -3.25 28.01 -37.04
C GLN A 201 -1.89 27.98 -37.73
N PHE A 202 -0.85 28.32 -36.97
CA PHE A 202 0.51 28.28 -37.47
C PHE A 202 1.54 28.22 -36.36
N GLN A 203 2.60 27.47 -36.60
CA GLN A 203 3.74 27.33 -35.71
C GLN A 203 4.74 28.46 -35.97
N VAL A 204 5.06 29.21 -34.93
CA VAL A 204 5.88 30.43 -35.02
C VAL A 204 7.30 30.24 -34.53
N MET A 205 7.53 29.28 -33.62
CA MET A 205 8.84 29.01 -33.03
C MET A 205 8.90 27.54 -32.59
N THR A 206 10.04 26.87 -32.80
CA THR A 206 10.34 25.48 -32.40
C THR A 206 11.60 25.43 -31.55
N ASP A 207 11.90 24.27 -31.00
CA ASP A 207 13.16 23.96 -30.31
C ASP A 207 13.46 24.95 -29.17
N ILE A 208 12.42 25.41 -28.49
CA ILE A 208 12.53 26.41 -27.43
C ILE A 208 13.10 25.71 -26.19
N PRO A 209 14.29 26.13 -25.68
CA PRO A 209 15.02 25.45 -24.62
C PRO A 209 14.44 25.76 -23.23
N LEU A 210 13.14 25.53 -23.05
CA LEU A 210 12.47 25.65 -21.75
C LEU A 210 12.49 24.29 -21.04
N THR A 211 12.62 24.33 -19.72
CA THR A 211 12.61 23.16 -18.85
C THR A 211 11.25 22.99 -18.19
N ALA A 212 10.72 21.77 -18.19
CA ALA A 212 9.47 21.43 -17.54
C ALA A 212 9.46 21.84 -16.05
N GLY A 213 8.39 22.50 -15.63
CA GLY A 213 8.16 22.92 -14.25
C GLY A 213 8.85 24.23 -13.82
N LYS A 214 9.70 24.84 -14.65
CA LYS A 214 10.29 26.17 -14.37
C LYS A 214 9.36 27.30 -14.80
N ASP A 215 9.44 28.42 -14.08
CA ASP A 215 8.70 29.64 -14.38
C ASP A 215 9.41 30.48 -15.45
N TYR A 216 8.66 30.90 -16.48
CA TYR A 216 9.13 31.76 -17.56
C TYR A 216 8.10 32.85 -17.88
N LYS A 217 8.56 33.92 -18.52
CA LYS A 217 7.71 34.95 -19.14
C LYS A 217 7.82 34.86 -20.66
N MET A 218 6.70 34.64 -21.34
CA MET A 218 6.59 34.81 -22.79
C MET A 218 6.16 36.24 -23.09
N THR A 219 6.93 36.95 -23.92
CA THR A 219 6.52 38.26 -24.46
C THR A 219 6.33 38.16 -25.96
N ILE A 220 5.17 38.57 -26.47
CA ILE A 220 4.90 38.71 -27.91
C ILE A 220 4.59 40.16 -28.26
N THR A 221 5.31 40.70 -29.24
CA THR A 221 5.08 42.05 -29.77
C THR A 221 4.15 41.94 -30.97
N VAL A 222 2.91 42.40 -30.82
CA VAL A 222 1.81 42.14 -31.78
C VAL A 222 0.92 43.37 -31.98
N LYS A 223 0.30 43.48 -33.15
CA LYS A 223 -0.86 44.34 -33.41
C LYS A 223 -1.75 43.74 -34.50
N GLY A 224 -2.97 44.24 -34.64
CA GLY A 224 -3.86 43.95 -35.76
C GLY A 224 -4.15 45.18 -36.60
N SER A 225 -4.69 44.97 -37.80
CA SER A 225 -5.40 46.00 -38.57
C SER A 225 -6.71 46.43 -37.90
N LYS A 226 -7.24 45.57 -37.02
CA LYS A 226 -8.36 45.79 -36.09
C LYS A 226 -8.05 45.08 -34.78
N ALA A 227 -8.77 45.39 -33.72
CA ALA A 227 -8.70 44.61 -32.49
C ALA A 227 -9.19 43.18 -32.75
N GLY A 228 -8.59 42.21 -32.05
CA GLY A 228 -8.91 40.80 -32.22
C GLY A 228 -8.31 39.95 -31.11
N LYS A 229 -8.52 38.63 -31.19
CA LYS A 229 -8.07 37.67 -30.19
C LYS A 229 -7.17 36.61 -30.80
N MET A 230 -6.14 36.24 -30.06
CA MET A 230 -5.24 35.15 -30.40
C MET A 230 -5.27 34.10 -29.28
N THR A 231 -5.42 32.85 -29.67
CA THR A 231 -5.17 31.70 -28.81
C THR A 231 -3.91 30.98 -29.27
N GLY A 232 -3.44 30.02 -28.49
CA GLY A 232 -2.28 29.25 -28.87
C GLY A 232 -1.91 28.23 -27.81
N HIS A 233 -0.76 27.62 -28.01
CA HIS A 233 -0.23 26.63 -27.09
C HIS A 233 1.29 26.59 -27.15
N LEU A 234 1.88 26.40 -25.99
CA LEU A 234 3.30 26.15 -25.77
C LEU A 234 3.47 24.69 -25.34
N GLY A 235 4.07 23.86 -26.20
CA GLY A 235 4.18 22.42 -25.97
C GLY A 235 3.35 21.60 -26.95
N ASP A 236 3.09 20.35 -26.61
CA ASP A 236 2.46 19.39 -27.52
C ASP A 236 0.92 19.39 -27.41
N TRP A 237 0.26 19.47 -28.57
CA TRP A 237 -1.19 19.32 -28.70
C TRP A 237 -1.64 17.87 -28.79
N THR A 238 -0.73 16.90 -28.92
CA THR A 238 -1.12 15.50 -28.96
C THR A 238 -1.75 15.12 -27.62
N THR A 239 -3.04 14.74 -27.68
CA THR A 239 -3.52 13.71 -26.77
C THR A 239 -2.74 12.46 -27.15
N ASN A 240 -2.05 11.84 -26.20
CA ASN A 240 -1.58 10.48 -26.41
C ASN A 240 -2.79 9.66 -26.88
N ASN A 241 -2.60 8.67 -27.76
CA ASN A 241 -3.68 7.80 -28.28
C ASN A 241 -4.49 7.06 -27.18
N ASP A 242 -4.15 7.28 -25.91
CA ASP A 242 -4.71 6.72 -24.69
C ASP A 242 -5.71 7.66 -23.97
N GLY A 243 -6.00 8.85 -24.51
CA GLY A 243 -7.03 9.75 -23.95
C GLY A 243 -6.57 10.65 -22.81
N ASP A 244 -5.26 10.78 -22.58
CA ASP A 244 -4.70 11.75 -21.65
C ASP A 244 -4.83 13.20 -22.18
N ALA A 245 -4.94 14.16 -21.25
CA ALA A 245 -5.01 15.58 -21.58
C ALA A 245 -3.75 16.05 -22.33
N ALA A 246 -3.91 16.96 -23.30
CA ALA A 246 -2.80 17.56 -24.03
C ALA A 246 -1.73 18.12 -23.07
N THR A 247 -0.45 17.94 -23.41
CA THR A 247 0.68 18.34 -22.55
C THR A 247 1.26 19.69 -23.01
N GLY A 248 0.98 20.75 -22.25
CA GLY A 248 1.56 22.06 -22.51
C GLY A 248 0.80 23.19 -21.80
N VAL A 249 1.02 24.42 -22.26
CA VAL A 249 0.41 25.63 -21.68
C VAL A 249 -0.46 26.30 -22.74
N ASN A 250 -1.77 26.42 -22.46
CA ASN A 250 -2.68 27.18 -23.30
C ASN A 250 -2.40 28.67 -23.20
N LEU A 251 -2.34 29.34 -24.36
CA LEU A 251 -2.13 30.77 -24.50
C LEU A 251 -3.45 31.42 -24.95
N SER A 252 -3.78 32.57 -24.37
CA SER A 252 -4.92 33.38 -24.79
C SER A 252 -4.68 34.85 -24.48
N PHE A 253 -4.76 35.71 -25.49
CA PHE A 253 -4.60 37.15 -25.32
C PHE A 253 -5.28 37.94 -26.45
N ASP A 254 -5.58 39.20 -26.17
CA ASP A 254 -6.15 40.12 -27.14
C ASP A 254 -5.06 41.01 -27.77
N PHE A 255 -5.28 41.44 -29.00
CA PHE A 255 -4.45 42.43 -29.69
C PHE A 255 -5.26 43.63 -30.16
N THR A 256 -4.62 44.79 -30.20
CA THR A 256 -5.23 46.06 -30.62
C THR A 256 -4.64 46.55 -31.94
N THR A 257 -5.06 47.74 -32.40
CA THR A 257 -4.47 48.36 -33.59
C THR A 257 -3.07 48.95 -33.37
N ASN A 258 -2.66 49.11 -32.11
CA ASN A 258 -1.36 49.62 -31.75
C ASN A 258 -0.40 48.47 -31.45
N TRP A 259 0.89 48.68 -31.74
CA TRP A 259 1.93 47.76 -31.28
C TRP A 259 1.91 47.68 -29.75
N GLN A 260 1.90 46.46 -29.24
CA GLN A 260 1.95 46.19 -27.81
C GLN A 260 2.79 44.94 -27.55
N ASP A 261 3.41 44.92 -26.37
CA ASP A 261 4.01 43.73 -25.80
C ASP A 261 2.97 43.06 -24.90
N VAL A 262 2.59 41.84 -25.25
CA VAL A 262 1.75 41.00 -24.42
C VAL A 262 2.65 40.05 -23.65
N ILE A 263 2.61 40.13 -22.31
CA ILE A 263 3.39 39.30 -21.41
C ILE A 263 2.49 38.22 -20.81
N ILE A 264 2.94 36.97 -20.88
CA ILE A 264 2.22 35.79 -20.39
C ILE A 264 3.18 35.00 -19.51
N ASP A 265 2.79 34.76 -18.25
CA ASP A 265 3.52 33.83 -17.39
C ASP A 265 3.25 32.40 -17.86
N VAL A 266 4.31 31.64 -18.12
CA VAL A 266 4.22 30.27 -18.64
C VAL A 266 5.09 29.33 -17.81
N LYS A 267 4.52 28.16 -17.47
CA LYS A 267 5.21 27.06 -16.79
C LYS A 267 5.11 25.81 -17.68
N PRO A 268 6.12 25.55 -18.53
CA PRO A 268 6.11 24.41 -19.45
C PRO A 268 5.92 23.09 -18.70
N THR A 269 5.19 22.15 -19.30
CA THR A 269 4.99 20.80 -18.75
C THR A 269 5.92 19.76 -19.36
N ILE A 270 6.63 20.12 -20.45
CA ILE A 270 7.59 19.28 -21.16
C ILE A 270 8.86 20.07 -21.47
N ASP A 271 9.95 19.37 -21.74
CA ASP A 271 11.18 19.95 -22.30
C ASP A 271 11.07 20.06 -23.83
N GLY A 272 11.80 21.01 -24.45
CA GLY A 272 11.83 21.14 -25.91
C GLY A 272 10.50 21.60 -26.52
N ASN A 273 10.12 22.85 -26.24
CA ASN A 273 8.79 23.36 -26.57
C ASN A 273 8.72 23.95 -27.99
N PHE A 274 7.51 24.04 -28.53
CA PHE A 274 7.19 24.90 -29.69
C PHE A 274 5.99 25.79 -29.37
N VAL A 275 5.83 26.89 -30.11
CA VAL A 275 4.67 27.77 -30.03
C VAL A 275 3.83 27.63 -31.28
N LEU A 276 2.56 27.30 -31.09
CA LEU A 276 1.54 27.32 -32.11
C LEU A 276 0.51 28.40 -31.77
N LEU A 277 0.25 29.30 -32.70
CA LEU A 277 -0.69 30.40 -32.56
C LEU A 277 -1.92 30.17 -33.43
N GLN A 278 -3.05 30.71 -32.97
CA GLN A 278 -4.36 30.59 -33.58
C GLN A 278 -5.02 31.97 -33.62
N VAL A 279 -5.31 32.47 -34.82
CA VAL A 279 -6.04 33.75 -34.98
C VAL A 279 -7.53 33.43 -34.95
N ASN A 280 -8.26 34.00 -33.98
CA ASN A 280 -9.70 33.79 -33.89
C ASN A 280 -10.44 34.55 -35.00
N THR A 281 -10.69 33.86 -36.11
CA THR A 281 -11.35 34.41 -37.31
C THR A 281 -12.88 34.24 -37.30
N VAL A 282 -13.50 33.84 -36.18
CA VAL A 282 -14.97 33.78 -36.08
C VAL A 282 -15.57 35.16 -36.30
N GLU A 283 -14.98 36.18 -35.68
CA GLU A 283 -15.42 37.57 -35.77
C GLU A 283 -14.34 38.50 -36.35
N PHE A 284 -13.24 37.94 -36.87
CA PHE A 284 -12.08 38.72 -37.35
C PHE A 284 -11.73 38.41 -38.81
N THR A 285 -11.55 39.48 -39.58
CA THR A 285 -10.81 39.48 -40.85
C THR A 285 -9.92 40.70 -40.88
N GLY A 286 -8.72 40.55 -41.42
CA GLY A 286 -7.71 41.59 -41.47
C GLY A 286 -6.31 41.02 -41.30
N ASP A 287 -5.35 41.94 -41.27
CA ASP A 287 -3.94 41.62 -41.08
C ASP A 287 -3.60 41.61 -39.59
N VAL A 288 -2.82 40.60 -39.15
CA VAL A 288 -2.17 40.55 -37.84
C VAL A 288 -0.67 40.64 -38.05
N TYR A 289 0.00 41.49 -37.29
CA TYR A 289 1.43 41.77 -37.40
C TYR A 289 2.13 41.29 -36.13
N ILE A 290 3.16 40.47 -36.28
CA ILE A 290 3.95 39.91 -35.19
C ILE A 290 5.41 40.31 -35.43
N LYS A 291 5.98 41.08 -34.50
CA LYS A 291 7.36 41.56 -34.59
C LYS A 291 8.33 40.60 -33.94
N SER A 292 8.01 40.14 -32.74
CA SER A 292 8.91 39.30 -31.97
C SER A 292 8.16 38.45 -30.97
N ILE A 293 8.76 37.31 -30.65
CA ILE A 293 8.44 36.50 -29.48
C ILE A 293 9.74 36.30 -28.69
N LYS A 294 9.70 36.47 -27.38
CA LYS A 294 10.81 36.10 -26.48
C LYS A 294 10.30 35.33 -25.27
N PHE A 295 11.16 34.46 -24.75
CA PHE A 295 10.99 33.75 -23.49
C PHE A 295 12.10 34.18 -22.55
N GLU A 296 11.73 34.56 -21.34
CA GLU A 296 12.67 34.94 -20.31
C GLU A 296 12.52 34.01 -19.11
N GLY A 297 13.63 33.40 -18.68
CA GLY A 297 13.66 32.49 -17.53
C GLY A 297 14.14 33.20 -16.28
N TYR A 298 13.60 32.79 -15.12
CA TYR A 298 14.08 33.29 -13.84
C TYR A 298 15.54 32.86 -13.61
N GLN A 299 16.43 33.85 -13.42
CA GLN A 299 17.84 33.66 -13.05
C GLN A 299 18.14 34.19 -11.64
N GLY A 300 17.12 34.59 -10.88
CA GLY A 300 17.33 35.03 -9.51
C GLY A 300 17.82 33.90 -8.62
N LYS A 301 18.39 34.27 -7.48
CA LYS A 301 18.89 33.31 -6.51
C LYS A 301 17.76 32.38 -6.06
N MET A 302 18.04 31.08 -6.00
CA MET A 302 17.17 30.09 -5.38
C MET A 302 17.64 29.89 -3.92
N ILE A 303 16.69 29.70 -3.01
CA ILE A 303 16.96 29.39 -1.61
C ILE A 303 16.21 28.14 -1.19
N PRO A 304 16.80 27.32 -0.29
CA PRO A 304 16.10 26.16 0.25
C PRO A 304 14.85 26.60 1.02
N LEU A 305 13.86 25.71 1.05
CA LEU A 305 12.70 25.87 1.93
C LEU A 305 13.15 25.88 3.39
N THR A 306 12.50 26.71 4.20
CA THR A 306 12.61 26.64 5.65
C THR A 306 11.99 25.33 6.18
N LYS A 307 12.32 24.95 7.42
CA LYS A 307 11.73 23.74 8.05
C LYS A 307 10.20 23.80 8.12
N GLU A 308 9.65 24.97 8.41
CA GLU A 308 8.21 25.21 8.46
C GLU A 308 7.58 25.08 7.06
N GLU A 309 8.19 25.66 6.03
CA GLU A 309 7.72 25.51 4.65
C GLU A 309 7.77 24.05 4.16
N MET A 310 8.84 23.30 4.49
CA MET A 310 8.92 21.87 4.18
C MET A 310 7.82 21.08 4.89
N HIS A 311 7.62 21.34 6.19
CA HIS A 311 6.56 20.72 6.97
C HIS A 311 5.18 20.99 6.34
N ASP A 312 4.84 22.24 6.08
CA ASP A 312 3.52 22.63 5.56
C ASP A 312 3.26 22.09 4.16
N THR A 313 4.31 22.06 3.32
CA THR A 313 4.25 21.46 1.99
C THR A 313 3.94 19.96 2.06
N LEU A 314 4.53 19.24 3.01
CA LEU A 314 4.25 17.82 3.20
C LEU A 314 2.92 17.56 3.88
N VAL A 315 2.45 18.42 4.79
CA VAL A 315 1.08 18.37 5.32
C VAL A 315 0.07 18.52 4.18
N TYR A 316 0.31 19.42 3.24
CA TYR A 316 -0.53 19.57 2.05
C TYR A 316 -0.55 18.30 1.18
N ALA A 317 0.61 17.69 0.91
CA ALA A 317 0.68 16.45 0.14
C ALA A 317 -0.04 15.29 0.85
N MET A 318 0.16 15.17 2.16
CA MET A 318 -0.48 14.16 3.00
C MET A 318 -2.00 14.38 3.13
N ASP A 319 -2.47 15.63 3.23
CA ASP A 319 -3.91 15.97 3.25
C ASP A 319 -4.60 15.52 1.97
N LYS A 320 -4.03 15.85 0.80
CA LYS A 320 -4.57 15.40 -0.49
C LYS A 320 -4.63 13.88 -0.61
N TRP A 321 -3.54 13.21 -0.23
CA TRP A 321 -3.42 11.76 -0.29
C TRP A 321 -4.45 11.06 0.60
N ILE A 322 -4.46 11.39 1.90
CA ILE A 322 -5.33 10.75 2.88
C ILE A 322 -6.79 11.09 2.58
N LYS A 323 -7.11 12.35 2.21
CA LYS A 323 -8.45 12.73 1.79
C LYS A 323 -8.94 11.88 0.62
N GLY A 324 -8.17 11.82 -0.47
CA GLY A 324 -8.56 11.07 -1.66
C GLY A 324 -8.74 9.57 -1.39
N MET A 325 -7.86 9.00 -0.55
CA MET A 325 -7.98 7.60 -0.13
C MET A 325 -9.25 7.34 0.70
N MET A 326 -9.54 8.20 1.68
CA MET A 326 -10.74 8.07 2.52
C MET A 326 -12.03 8.26 1.71
N GLU A 327 -12.07 9.25 0.82
CA GLU A 327 -13.20 9.49 -0.09
C GLU A 327 -13.41 8.32 -1.05
N ALA A 328 -12.35 7.73 -1.59
CA ALA A 328 -12.44 6.56 -2.47
C ALA A 328 -12.98 5.32 -1.75
N CYS A 329 -12.73 5.20 -0.45
CA CYS A 329 -13.23 4.12 0.40
C CYS A 329 -14.68 4.33 0.85
N ASP A 330 -15.23 5.53 0.71
CA ASP A 330 -16.65 5.86 0.96
C ASP A 330 -17.15 5.38 2.34
N GLY A 331 -16.30 5.53 3.37
CA GLY A 331 -16.59 5.10 4.75
C GLY A 331 -16.65 3.58 4.98
N LYS A 332 -16.41 2.75 3.96
CA LYS A 332 -16.50 1.28 4.04
C LYS A 332 -15.28 0.62 4.68
N VAL A 333 -14.11 1.28 4.61
CA VAL A 333 -12.87 0.84 5.25
C VAL A 333 -12.77 1.47 6.64
N LYS A 334 -12.88 0.64 7.68
CA LYS A 334 -13.01 1.09 9.07
C LYS A 334 -11.75 0.93 9.92
N ALA A 335 -10.71 0.32 9.37
CA ALA A 335 -9.44 0.16 10.06
C ALA A 335 -8.28 0.30 9.08
N TRP A 336 -7.21 0.95 9.55
CA TRP A 336 -6.06 1.30 8.74
C TRP A 336 -4.77 1.08 9.50
N ASP A 337 -3.77 0.61 8.78
CA ASP A 337 -2.40 0.96 9.11
C ASP A 337 -2.24 2.46 8.87
N LEU A 338 -2.17 3.21 9.97
CA LEU A 338 -1.95 4.64 9.94
C LEU A 338 -0.51 4.94 9.52
N VAL A 339 0.44 4.27 10.18
CA VAL A 339 1.86 4.32 9.87
C VAL A 339 2.38 2.90 9.83
N ASN A 340 3.05 2.54 8.75
CA ASN A 340 3.73 1.26 8.59
C ASN A 340 5.23 1.43 8.86
N GLU A 341 5.81 0.47 9.59
CA GLU A 341 7.25 0.26 9.79
C GLU A 341 8.00 1.50 10.28
N ALA A 342 7.39 2.23 11.21
CA ALA A 342 7.97 3.45 11.74
C ALA A 342 9.25 3.20 12.55
N ILE A 343 9.38 2.06 13.23
CA ILE A 343 10.49 1.81 14.16
C ILE A 343 11.66 1.20 13.39
N SER A 344 12.83 1.81 13.56
CA SER A 344 14.05 1.47 12.85
C SER A 344 14.56 0.04 13.16
N GLY A 345 14.35 -0.42 14.40
CA GLY A 345 14.98 -1.65 14.91
C GLY A 345 16.46 -1.49 15.27
N GLY A 346 16.98 -0.25 15.25
CA GLY A 346 18.36 0.10 15.57
C GLY A 346 18.51 1.48 16.22
N GLY A 347 19.67 1.76 16.81
CA GLY A 347 19.94 3.05 17.44
C GLY A 347 19.28 3.23 18.81
N ASN A 348 19.39 4.44 19.34
CA ASN A 348 18.89 4.79 20.65
C ASN A 348 18.41 6.25 20.67
N ASP A 349 17.18 6.47 21.10
CA ASP A 349 16.56 7.80 21.27
C ASP A 349 17.05 8.57 22.51
N GLY A 350 18.08 8.07 23.19
CA GLY A 350 18.58 8.58 24.47
C GLY A 350 17.78 8.09 25.69
N GLN A 351 16.69 7.34 25.48
CA GLN A 351 15.81 6.79 26.51
C GLN A 351 15.75 5.26 26.47
N GLY A 352 16.62 4.63 25.67
CA GLY A 352 16.70 3.18 25.54
C GLY A 352 15.75 2.57 24.50
N ASN A 353 15.02 3.39 23.74
CA ASN A 353 14.17 2.93 22.65
C ASN A 353 14.91 2.99 21.31
N TYR A 354 14.55 2.13 20.38
CA TYR A 354 14.97 2.30 18.99
C TYR A 354 14.44 3.60 18.40
N LEU A 355 15.21 4.16 17.45
CA LEU A 355 14.83 5.35 16.71
C LEU A 355 13.66 5.06 15.76
N LEU A 356 13.06 6.12 15.20
CA LEU A 356 12.20 6.00 14.03
C LEU A 356 13.04 5.78 12.76
N GLN A 357 12.50 5.22 11.69
CA GLN A 357 13.20 5.07 10.41
C GLN A 357 13.58 6.43 9.79
N HIS A 358 14.87 6.68 9.53
CA HIS A 358 15.40 7.94 9.00
C HIS A 358 16.44 7.70 7.90
N SER A 359 16.63 8.67 7.00
CA SER A 359 17.58 8.54 5.87
C SER A 359 19.03 8.31 6.28
N THR A 360 19.42 8.82 7.44
CA THR A 360 20.80 8.67 7.96
C THR A 360 21.02 7.37 8.74
N ALA A 361 20.03 6.46 8.81
CA ALA A 361 20.18 5.18 9.50
C ALA A 361 21.00 4.16 8.66
N TYR A 362 21.31 4.47 7.40
CA TYR A 362 22.21 3.67 6.55
C TYR A 362 23.66 3.85 6.98
N ASN A 363 24.24 2.84 7.61
CA ASN A 363 25.69 2.73 7.72
C ASN A 363 26.17 1.32 7.38
N PRO A 364 26.74 1.09 6.17
CA PRO A 364 27.16 -0.22 5.68
C PRO A 364 28.40 -0.80 6.39
N SER A 365 28.88 -0.19 7.49
CA SER A 365 30.15 -0.54 8.15
C SER A 365 29.99 -1.40 9.42
N GLY A 366 28.98 -2.27 9.48
CA GLY A 366 28.79 -3.19 10.64
C GLY A 366 28.36 -2.49 11.93
N ASN A 367 27.68 -1.35 11.83
CA ASN A 367 27.05 -0.72 12.98
C ASN A 367 25.84 -1.57 13.44
N PRO A 368 25.83 -2.14 14.65
CA PRO A 368 24.68 -2.90 15.16
C PRO A 368 23.42 -2.04 15.36
N ASP A 369 23.56 -0.71 15.27
CA ASP A 369 22.48 0.26 15.35
C ASP A 369 21.94 0.73 13.98
N ALA A 370 22.50 0.26 12.85
CA ALA A 370 22.00 0.59 11.51
C ALA A 370 20.77 -0.25 11.14
N THR A 371 19.85 0.32 10.36
CA THR A 371 18.73 -0.45 9.81
C THR A 371 19.11 -1.08 8.47
N TRP A 372 18.48 -2.20 8.12
CA TRP A 372 18.69 -2.87 6.83
C TRP A 372 17.82 -2.26 5.71
N ASP A 373 16.89 -1.38 6.08
CA ASP A 373 15.82 -0.85 5.23
C ASP A 373 16.05 0.62 4.87
N VAL A 374 17.31 0.95 4.60
CA VAL A 374 17.78 2.29 4.31
C VAL A 374 18.58 2.24 3.02
N GLY A 375 17.91 2.55 1.92
CA GLY A 375 18.48 2.62 0.58
C GLY A 375 17.39 2.62 -0.50
N GLY A 376 17.65 3.25 -1.65
CA GLY A 376 16.72 3.23 -2.80
C GLY A 376 15.63 4.31 -2.79
N ASP A 377 14.45 3.96 -3.30
CA ASP A 377 13.27 4.84 -3.55
C ASP A 377 12.48 5.22 -2.29
N ASN A 378 13.04 5.02 -1.08
CA ASN A 378 12.40 5.37 0.19
C ASN A 378 12.36 6.90 0.43
N PHE A 379 11.32 7.35 1.13
CA PHE A 379 11.08 8.73 1.58
C PHE A 379 10.67 8.75 3.06
N TYR A 380 11.49 9.34 3.93
CA TYR A 380 11.24 9.35 5.37
C TYR A 380 10.55 10.64 5.81
N TRP A 381 9.25 10.54 6.11
CA TRP A 381 8.43 11.69 6.51
C TRP A 381 9.00 12.46 7.71
N GLN A 382 9.55 11.76 8.70
CA GLN A 382 10.10 12.40 9.90
C GLN A 382 11.32 13.28 9.63
N ASP A 383 12.11 13.02 8.58
CA ASP A 383 13.32 13.79 8.28
C ASP A 383 12.99 15.26 7.95
N TYR A 384 11.76 15.50 7.49
CA TYR A 384 11.27 16.80 7.04
C TYR A 384 10.18 17.38 7.96
N MET A 385 9.31 16.53 8.51
CA MET A 385 8.20 16.95 9.37
C MET A 385 8.52 16.88 10.87
N GLY A 386 9.54 16.10 11.26
CA GLY A 386 9.88 15.79 12.65
C GLY A 386 9.17 14.54 13.20
N ASP A 387 9.81 13.92 14.20
CA ASP A 387 9.49 12.59 14.75
C ASP A 387 8.06 12.45 15.29
N LEU A 388 7.47 13.55 15.76
CA LEU A 388 6.12 13.57 16.32
C LEU A 388 5.07 13.97 15.30
N GLU A 389 5.33 15.01 14.51
CA GLU A 389 4.30 15.68 13.74
C GLU A 389 3.77 14.82 12.59
N TYR A 390 4.61 14.07 11.86
CA TYR A 390 4.09 13.32 10.71
C TYR A 390 3.03 12.27 11.11
N VAL A 391 3.19 11.60 12.26
CA VAL A 391 2.19 10.65 12.78
C VAL A 391 0.94 11.36 13.27
N ARG A 392 1.11 12.48 13.99
CA ARG A 392 -0.02 13.28 14.49
C ARG A 392 -0.84 13.86 13.34
N GLN A 393 -0.19 14.38 12.30
CA GLN A 393 -0.84 14.89 11.10
C GLN A 393 -1.57 13.77 10.36
N ALA A 394 -0.94 12.61 10.15
CA ALA A 394 -1.61 11.45 9.55
C ALA A 394 -2.87 11.06 10.36
N CYS A 395 -2.76 10.98 11.69
CA CYS A 395 -3.88 10.64 12.58
C CYS A 395 -5.03 11.65 12.46
N ARG A 396 -4.70 12.94 12.54
CA ARG A 396 -5.66 14.05 12.41
C ARG A 396 -6.39 13.98 11.07
N LEU A 397 -5.66 13.79 9.97
CA LEU A 397 -6.22 13.74 8.61
C LEU A 397 -7.09 12.48 8.40
N ALA A 398 -6.63 11.33 8.89
CA ALA A 398 -7.39 10.09 8.81
C ALA A 398 -8.73 10.20 9.55
N ARG A 399 -8.75 10.82 10.74
CA ARG A 399 -10.00 11.07 11.49
C ARG A 399 -10.85 12.20 10.91
N LYS A 400 -10.23 13.17 10.22
CA LYS A 400 -10.96 14.28 9.57
C LYS A 400 -11.78 13.80 8.38
N TYR A 401 -11.24 12.87 7.58
CA TYR A 401 -11.86 12.43 6.32
C TYR A 401 -12.42 11.01 6.37
N GLY A 402 -11.93 10.17 7.29
CA GLY A 402 -12.44 8.81 7.48
C GLY A 402 -13.75 8.76 8.26
N PRO A 403 -14.35 7.57 8.40
CA PRO A 403 -15.57 7.38 9.18
C PRO A 403 -15.34 7.65 10.68
N GLU A 404 -16.40 8.03 11.40
CA GLU A 404 -16.34 8.37 12.82
C GLU A 404 -15.76 7.23 13.69
N ASP A 405 -16.04 5.98 13.31
CA ASP A 405 -15.60 4.77 14.01
C ASP A 405 -14.24 4.23 13.53
N VAL A 406 -13.48 4.98 12.72
CA VAL A 406 -12.18 4.56 12.18
C VAL A 406 -11.19 4.15 13.28
N LYS A 407 -10.53 3.01 13.06
CA LYS A 407 -9.46 2.46 13.91
C LYS A 407 -8.09 2.63 13.26
N LEU A 408 -7.17 3.23 13.99
CA LEU A 408 -5.84 3.55 13.48
C LEU A 408 -4.78 2.72 14.20
N PHE A 409 -4.06 1.90 13.44
CA PHE A 409 -3.00 1.01 13.92
C PHE A 409 -1.64 1.56 13.54
N ILE A 410 -0.63 1.33 14.39
CA ILE A 410 0.77 1.38 13.96
C ILE A 410 1.19 -0.06 13.69
N ASN A 411 1.63 -0.34 12.47
CA ASN A 411 1.99 -1.68 11.99
C ASN A 411 3.50 -1.79 11.83
N ASP A 412 4.12 -2.89 12.26
CA ASP A 412 5.56 -3.07 12.12
C ASP A 412 5.95 -4.56 12.10
N TYR A 413 7.12 -4.86 11.51
CA TYR A 413 7.74 -6.20 11.53
C TYR A 413 8.74 -6.35 12.68
N ASN A 414 9.15 -7.58 12.97
CA ASN A 414 10.10 -7.93 14.02
C ASN A 414 9.65 -7.45 15.41
N LEU A 415 8.36 -7.39 15.68
CA LEU A 415 7.87 -7.10 17.03
C LEU A 415 8.02 -8.35 17.93
N GLU A 416 8.00 -9.51 17.29
CA GLU A 416 8.18 -10.86 17.83
C GLU A 416 9.65 -11.28 17.97
N SER A 417 10.59 -10.39 17.67
CA SER A 417 12.02 -10.69 17.60
C SER A 417 12.58 -11.22 18.92
N ASP A 418 13.40 -12.27 18.79
CA ASP A 418 14.09 -12.90 19.92
C ASP A 418 15.51 -12.37 20.14
N TRP A 419 16.19 -11.93 19.07
CA TRP A 419 17.58 -11.45 19.14
C TRP A 419 17.74 -10.12 19.88
N ASP A 420 16.66 -9.36 20.07
CA ASP A 420 16.64 -8.09 20.79
C ASP A 420 15.76 -8.14 22.05
N ASP A 421 15.34 -9.34 22.48
CA ASP A 421 14.38 -9.53 23.59
C ASP A 421 13.11 -8.66 23.44
N ASN A 422 12.48 -8.68 22.26
CA ASN A 422 11.30 -7.86 21.93
C ASN A 422 11.53 -6.34 22.12
N LYS A 423 12.76 -5.84 21.96
CA LYS A 423 13.06 -4.40 22.13
C LYS A 423 12.30 -3.53 21.13
N LYS A 424 12.05 -4.03 19.91
CA LYS A 424 11.27 -3.28 18.91
C LYS A 424 9.83 -2.99 19.34
N VAL A 425 9.08 -3.97 19.86
CA VAL A 425 7.70 -3.71 20.37
C VAL A 425 7.69 -2.85 21.62
N LYS A 426 8.67 -3.00 22.53
CA LYS A 426 8.83 -2.10 23.68
C LYS A 426 9.04 -0.65 23.23
N SER A 427 9.87 -0.46 22.20
CA SER A 427 10.14 0.86 21.59
C SER A 427 8.89 1.43 20.93
N LEU A 428 8.15 0.62 20.16
CA LEU A 428 6.90 1.02 19.52
C LEU A 428 5.86 1.50 20.54
N ILE A 429 5.66 0.75 21.63
CA ILE A 429 4.74 1.13 22.71
C ILE A 429 5.14 2.49 23.32
N ASN A 430 6.44 2.76 23.48
CA ASN A 430 6.91 4.03 24.01
C ASN A 430 6.77 5.18 23.00
N TRP A 431 6.96 4.94 21.70
CA TRP A 431 6.67 5.93 20.66
C TRP A 431 5.20 6.26 20.55
N ILE A 432 4.30 5.28 20.67
CA ILE A 432 2.86 5.52 20.75
C ILE A 432 2.53 6.47 21.90
N LYS A 433 3.10 6.26 23.10
CA LYS A 433 2.91 7.18 24.23
C LYS A 433 3.38 8.61 23.91
N LYS A 434 4.48 8.78 23.18
CA LYS A 434 5.00 10.10 22.78
C LYS A 434 4.07 10.78 21.77
N TRP A 435 3.56 10.05 20.78
CA TRP A 435 2.63 10.59 19.80
C TRP A 435 1.31 11.03 20.47
N GLU A 436 0.78 10.22 21.38
CA GLU A 436 -0.47 10.51 22.13
C GLU A 436 -0.31 11.54 23.27
N ALA A 437 0.92 11.97 23.59
CA ALA A 437 1.18 12.91 24.69
C ALA A 437 0.62 14.33 24.47
N ASP A 438 0.13 14.65 23.28
CA ASP A 438 -0.60 15.90 23.00
C ASP A 438 -2.03 15.91 23.55
N GLY A 439 -2.54 14.76 24.02
CA GLY A 439 -3.90 14.60 24.54
C GLY A 439 -5.01 14.57 23.48
N VAL A 440 -4.67 14.60 22.18
CA VAL A 440 -5.61 14.64 21.06
C VAL A 440 -5.39 13.47 20.09
N THR A 441 -4.12 13.17 19.81
CA THR A 441 -3.74 12.04 18.97
C THR A 441 -4.11 10.74 19.67
N LYS A 442 -4.78 9.85 18.93
CA LYS A 442 -5.25 8.56 19.44
C LYS A 442 -4.92 7.44 18.46
N ILE A 443 -4.04 6.56 18.89
CA ILE A 443 -3.71 5.30 18.23
C ILE A 443 -4.55 4.21 18.90
N ASP A 444 -5.36 3.51 18.10
CA ASP A 444 -6.32 2.52 18.60
C ASP A 444 -5.70 1.13 18.74
N GLY A 445 -4.68 0.81 17.94
CA GLY A 445 -4.14 -0.55 17.84
C GLY A 445 -2.66 -0.64 17.48
N ILE A 446 -2.12 -1.84 17.70
CA ILE A 446 -0.77 -2.24 17.30
C ILE A 446 -0.91 -3.46 16.38
N GLY A 447 -0.34 -3.34 15.17
CA GLY A 447 -0.19 -4.43 14.22
C GLY A 447 1.21 -5.03 14.29
N THR A 448 1.30 -6.35 14.41
CA THR A 448 2.54 -7.10 14.20
C THR A 448 2.45 -7.88 12.90
N GLN A 449 3.38 -7.63 11.98
CA GLN A 449 3.38 -8.30 10.67
C GLN A 449 3.57 -9.82 10.83
N MET A 450 4.46 -10.27 11.72
CA MET A 450 4.79 -11.68 11.95
C MET A 450 5.23 -12.44 10.68
N HIS A 451 6.18 -11.88 9.95
CA HIS A 451 6.91 -12.60 8.90
C HIS A 451 7.91 -13.57 9.52
N ILE A 452 7.46 -14.79 9.83
CA ILE A 452 8.19 -15.74 10.68
C ILE A 452 8.62 -17.00 9.92
N SER A 453 9.28 -17.91 10.62
CA SER A 453 9.62 -19.24 10.14
C SER A 453 9.31 -20.29 11.20
N CYS A 454 8.90 -21.48 10.76
CA CYS A 454 8.91 -22.68 11.58
C CYS A 454 10.32 -23.27 11.58
N TYR A 455 10.90 -23.49 12.76
CA TYR A 455 12.28 -23.97 12.88
C TYR A 455 12.33 -25.47 13.13
N GLU A 456 13.23 -26.18 12.43
CA GLU A 456 13.57 -27.58 12.72
C GLU A 456 14.19 -27.70 14.12
N ASP A 457 15.20 -26.87 14.40
CA ASP A 457 15.90 -26.83 15.68
C ASP A 457 14.96 -26.45 16.83
N ALA A 458 14.96 -27.28 17.88
CA ALA A 458 14.05 -27.14 19.01
C ALA A 458 14.33 -25.90 19.87
N ASN A 459 15.59 -25.45 19.96
CA ASN A 459 15.96 -24.28 20.74
C ASN A 459 15.52 -23.00 20.02
N LEU A 460 15.73 -22.92 18.71
CA LEU A 460 15.19 -21.83 17.88
C LEU A 460 13.66 -21.78 17.94
N MET A 461 13.01 -22.94 17.82
CA MET A 461 11.55 -23.02 17.91
C MET A 461 11.03 -22.58 19.27
N LYS A 462 11.71 -22.95 20.36
CA LYS A 462 11.37 -22.51 21.72
C LYS A 462 11.57 -21.00 21.88
N SER A 463 12.71 -20.48 21.44
CA SER A 463 13.02 -19.04 21.49
C SER A 463 11.95 -18.22 20.77
N ALA A 464 11.57 -18.63 19.55
CA ALA A 464 10.51 -17.97 18.79
C ALA A 464 9.17 -17.98 19.53
N LYS A 465 8.75 -19.13 20.08
CA LYS A 465 7.50 -19.22 20.86
C LYS A 465 7.51 -18.34 22.11
N ASP A 466 8.60 -18.35 22.86
CA ASP A 466 8.73 -17.55 24.08
C ASP A 466 8.62 -16.03 23.76
N HIS A 467 9.23 -15.57 22.66
CA HIS A 467 9.21 -14.15 22.27
C HIS A 467 7.91 -13.73 21.56
N ILE A 468 7.23 -14.64 20.84
CA ILE A 468 5.86 -14.39 20.35
C ILE A 468 4.90 -14.24 21.55
N THR A 469 5.01 -15.12 22.55
CA THR A 469 4.22 -15.05 23.79
C THR A 469 4.40 -13.68 24.46
N LYS A 470 5.66 -13.30 24.70
CA LYS A 470 6.01 -12.03 25.33
C LYS A 470 5.58 -10.81 24.50
N MET A 471 5.67 -10.87 23.17
CA MET A 471 5.14 -9.82 22.30
C MET A 471 3.63 -9.64 22.51
N PHE A 472 2.84 -10.73 22.50
CA PHE A 472 1.41 -10.64 22.74
C PHE A 472 1.09 -10.11 24.15
N GLU A 473 1.84 -10.51 25.17
CA GLU A 473 1.69 -9.97 26.54
C GLU A 473 1.96 -8.46 26.59
N LEU A 474 3.02 -7.99 25.92
CA LEU A 474 3.36 -6.56 25.84
C LEU A 474 2.32 -5.76 25.06
N MET A 475 1.85 -6.28 23.93
CA MET A 475 0.80 -5.65 23.12
C MET A 475 -0.52 -5.60 23.90
N ALA A 476 -0.93 -6.68 24.56
CA ALA A 476 -2.14 -6.69 25.40
C ALA A 476 -2.03 -5.69 26.56
N ALA A 477 -0.89 -5.68 27.28
CA ALA A 477 -0.63 -4.77 28.39
C ALA A 477 -0.62 -3.28 28.00
N SER A 478 -0.45 -2.95 26.72
CA SER A 478 -0.57 -1.58 26.21
C SER A 478 -2.01 -1.03 26.24
N GLY A 479 -3.02 -1.90 26.41
CA GLY A 479 -4.44 -1.54 26.35
C GLY A 479 -4.97 -1.25 24.93
N LYS A 480 -4.15 -1.47 23.90
CA LYS A 480 -4.50 -1.25 22.49
C LYS A 480 -5.13 -2.48 21.86
N LEU A 481 -5.83 -2.31 20.74
CA LEU A 481 -6.23 -3.42 19.88
C LEU A 481 -4.98 -4.15 19.37
N VAL A 482 -5.02 -5.48 19.31
CA VAL A 482 -3.91 -6.32 18.85
C VAL A 482 -4.31 -7.01 17.56
N ARG A 483 -3.48 -6.84 16.53
CA ARG A 483 -3.64 -7.46 15.22
C ARG A 483 -2.35 -8.18 14.82
N VAL A 484 -2.47 -9.42 14.35
CA VAL A 484 -1.45 -10.03 13.50
C VAL A 484 -1.81 -9.70 12.05
N SER A 485 -1.00 -8.88 11.38
CA SER A 485 -1.41 -8.16 10.17
C SER A 485 -0.98 -8.82 8.86
N GLU A 486 0.13 -9.55 8.84
CA GLU A 486 0.77 -10.02 7.60
C GLU A 486 1.44 -11.38 7.77
N MET A 487 0.84 -12.29 8.55
CA MET A 487 1.51 -13.55 8.89
C MET A 487 1.78 -14.38 7.64
N ASP A 488 3.03 -14.76 7.48
CA ASP A 488 3.50 -15.83 6.61
C ASP A 488 4.59 -16.64 7.32
N MET A 489 4.73 -17.89 6.93
CA MET A 489 5.61 -18.84 7.62
C MET A 489 6.34 -19.72 6.64
N GLY A 490 7.64 -19.49 6.49
CA GLY A 490 8.56 -20.42 5.84
C GLY A 490 8.96 -21.57 6.77
N TYR A 491 9.79 -22.49 6.27
CA TYR A 491 10.42 -23.53 7.10
C TYR A 491 11.94 -23.40 7.04
N VAL A 492 12.59 -23.49 8.19
CA VAL A 492 14.05 -23.40 8.32
C VAL A 492 14.60 -24.72 8.87
N ARG A 493 15.50 -25.35 8.10
CA ARG A 493 16.26 -26.54 8.52
C ARG A 493 17.55 -26.15 9.24
N GLY A 494 17.96 -27.01 10.16
CA GLY A 494 19.14 -26.82 11.00
C GLY A 494 19.02 -25.65 11.98
N SER A 495 20.17 -25.18 12.45
CA SER A 495 20.30 -24.13 13.47
C SER A 495 20.63 -22.75 12.89
N ASN A 496 20.76 -22.61 11.57
CA ASN A 496 21.04 -21.31 10.94
C ASN A 496 19.73 -20.59 10.57
N LYS A 497 19.26 -19.74 11.49
CA LYS A 497 18.04 -18.91 11.32
C LYS A 497 18.01 -18.07 10.04
N TRP A 498 19.17 -17.65 9.53
CA TRP A 498 19.28 -16.68 8.42
C TRP A 498 19.65 -17.30 7.07
N GLY A 499 19.85 -18.62 7.01
CA GLY A 499 20.26 -19.29 5.78
C GLY A 499 19.70 -20.70 5.60
N GLY A 500 18.89 -21.20 6.53
CA GLY A 500 18.31 -22.54 6.49
C GLY A 500 16.93 -22.62 5.83
N SER A 501 16.39 -21.53 5.27
CA SER A 501 15.07 -21.54 4.62
C SER A 501 15.02 -22.52 3.45
N ILE A 502 13.97 -23.33 3.38
CA ILE A 502 13.76 -24.32 2.32
C ILE A 502 12.63 -23.93 1.37
N LYS A 503 12.71 -24.43 0.13
CA LYS A 503 11.69 -24.22 -0.90
C LYS A 503 10.53 -25.20 -0.75
N THR A 504 9.37 -24.83 -1.28
CA THR A 504 8.13 -25.63 -1.29
C THR A 504 8.36 -27.06 -1.81
N SER A 505 9.17 -27.21 -2.86
CA SER A 505 9.51 -28.52 -3.44
C SER A 505 10.34 -29.42 -2.52
N GLN A 506 10.94 -28.87 -1.47
CA GLN A 506 11.83 -29.58 -0.55
C GLN A 506 11.13 -29.98 0.75
N VAL A 507 9.94 -29.45 1.03
CA VAL A 507 9.21 -29.69 2.29
C VAL A 507 8.71 -31.13 2.34
N THR A 508 9.03 -31.84 3.41
CA THR A 508 8.47 -33.16 3.70
C THR A 508 7.12 -33.07 4.41
N GLU A 509 6.32 -34.14 4.38
CA GLU A 509 5.01 -34.14 5.05
C GLU A 509 5.09 -33.91 6.57
N ALA A 510 6.15 -34.40 7.22
CA ALA A 510 6.37 -34.19 8.65
C ALA A 510 6.65 -32.73 8.98
N GLU A 511 7.49 -32.06 8.19
CA GLU A 511 7.80 -30.63 8.34
C GLU A 511 6.57 -29.77 8.06
N HIS A 512 5.80 -30.14 7.05
CA HIS A 512 4.57 -29.44 6.72
C HIS A 512 3.49 -29.54 7.81
N LYS A 513 3.38 -30.71 8.46
CA LYS A 513 2.52 -30.88 9.65
C LYS A 513 3.05 -30.05 10.83
N LYS A 514 4.37 -29.99 11.04
CA LYS A 514 4.98 -29.13 12.06
C LYS A 514 4.64 -27.64 11.85
N MET A 515 4.61 -27.18 10.60
CA MET A 515 4.14 -25.82 10.28
C MET A 515 2.67 -25.64 10.66
N ALA A 516 1.81 -26.60 10.34
CA ALA A 516 0.39 -26.56 10.72
C ALA A 516 0.20 -26.47 12.24
N ASP A 517 0.98 -27.25 13.01
CA ASP A 517 0.93 -27.24 14.47
C ASP A 517 1.42 -25.90 15.04
N PHE A 518 2.38 -25.25 14.37
CA PHE A 518 2.84 -23.94 14.78
C PHE A 518 1.78 -22.84 14.51
N TYR A 519 1.11 -22.87 13.36
CA TYR A 519 -0.05 -21.98 13.12
C TYR A 519 -1.13 -22.19 14.17
N GLU A 520 -1.52 -23.44 14.46
CA GLU A 520 -2.49 -23.74 15.52
C GLU A 520 -2.06 -23.14 16.87
N TRP A 521 -0.79 -23.33 17.24
CA TRP A 521 -0.25 -22.79 18.49
C TRP A 521 -0.34 -21.26 18.52
N ILE A 522 0.00 -20.54 17.45
CA ILE A 522 -0.08 -19.08 17.39
C ILE A 522 -1.52 -18.59 17.62
N PHE A 523 -2.50 -19.18 16.94
CA PHE A 523 -3.92 -18.82 17.12
C PHE A 523 -4.36 -19.02 18.57
N LYS A 524 -4.05 -20.19 19.14
CA LYS A 524 -4.39 -20.50 20.54
C LYS A 524 -3.70 -19.55 21.51
N GLU A 525 -2.45 -19.19 21.24
CA GLU A 525 -1.68 -18.30 22.09
C GLU A 525 -2.20 -16.86 22.03
N PHE A 526 -2.54 -16.37 20.84
CA PHE A 526 -3.22 -15.09 20.65
C PHE A 526 -4.53 -15.04 21.44
N PHE A 527 -5.41 -16.03 21.28
CA PHE A 527 -6.69 -16.09 22.00
C PHE A 527 -6.53 -16.23 23.52
N ARG A 528 -5.46 -16.89 23.98
CA ARG A 528 -5.16 -17.10 25.40
C ARG A 528 -4.67 -15.82 26.07
N ILE A 529 -3.82 -15.05 25.39
CA ILE A 529 -3.12 -13.90 25.98
C ILE A 529 -3.88 -12.59 25.77
N VAL A 530 -4.37 -12.35 24.56
CA VAL A 530 -5.01 -11.08 24.20
C VAL A 530 -6.46 -11.10 24.68
N PRO A 531 -6.92 -10.13 25.49
CA PRO A 531 -8.32 -10.06 25.92
C PRO A 531 -9.31 -9.95 24.75
N PRO A 532 -10.50 -10.59 24.80
CA PRO A 532 -11.46 -10.63 23.68
C PRO A 532 -11.83 -9.26 23.08
N GLU A 533 -11.86 -8.21 23.89
CA GLU A 533 -12.12 -6.82 23.47
C GLU A 533 -10.94 -6.19 22.71
N GLN A 534 -9.72 -6.69 22.93
CA GLN A 534 -8.50 -6.26 22.23
C GLN A 534 -8.20 -7.10 20.98
N GLN A 535 -8.82 -8.28 20.82
CA GLN A 535 -8.57 -9.19 19.71
C GLN A 535 -9.15 -8.66 18.39
N TRP A 536 -8.36 -7.91 17.63
CA TRP A 536 -8.81 -7.40 16.34
C TRP A 536 -8.83 -8.47 15.25
N GLY A 537 -7.77 -9.27 15.13
CA GLY A 537 -7.70 -10.31 14.11
C GLY A 537 -6.31 -10.86 13.81
N ILE A 538 -6.30 -11.91 12.99
CA ILE A 538 -5.10 -12.51 12.39
C ILE A 538 -5.30 -12.55 10.87
N CYS A 539 -4.31 -12.05 10.13
CA CYS A 539 -4.32 -11.99 8.68
C CYS A 539 -3.17 -12.82 8.09
N GLN A 540 -3.49 -13.69 7.14
CA GLN A 540 -2.52 -14.43 6.33
C GLN A 540 -2.10 -13.58 5.14
N TRP A 541 -0.80 -13.31 4.99
CA TRP A 541 -0.32 -12.46 3.89
C TRP A 541 -0.31 -13.18 2.53
N CYS A 542 0.20 -14.41 2.51
CA CYS A 542 0.25 -15.24 1.29
C CYS A 542 -0.86 -16.29 1.30
N THR A 543 -1.85 -16.18 0.40
CA THR A 543 -2.87 -17.23 0.26
C THR A 543 -2.25 -18.52 -0.30
N THR A 544 -1.43 -18.43 -1.34
CA THR A 544 -0.71 -19.57 -1.92
C THR A 544 0.74 -19.58 -1.50
N ASP A 545 1.41 -20.71 -1.72
CA ASP A 545 2.88 -20.76 -1.71
C ASP A 545 3.45 -19.71 -2.66
N ALA A 546 4.64 -19.23 -2.33
CA ALA A 546 5.29 -18.19 -3.11
C ALA A 546 5.84 -18.81 -4.42
N PRO A 547 5.54 -18.22 -5.59
CA PRO A 547 6.21 -18.57 -6.84
C PRO A 547 7.73 -18.39 -6.73
N GLU A 548 8.51 -19.15 -7.51
CA GLU A 548 9.98 -19.05 -7.49
C GLU A 548 10.49 -17.65 -7.85
N ASN A 549 9.78 -16.95 -8.74
CA ASN A 549 10.10 -15.59 -9.18
C ASN A 549 9.49 -14.49 -8.29
N SER A 550 8.88 -14.84 -7.15
CA SER A 550 8.36 -13.83 -6.22
C SER A 550 9.50 -13.06 -5.58
N GLY A 551 9.40 -11.72 -5.60
CA GLY A 551 10.31 -10.83 -4.87
C GLY A 551 10.15 -10.91 -3.34
N TRP A 552 9.07 -11.52 -2.86
CA TRP A 552 8.82 -11.81 -1.45
C TRP A 552 8.76 -13.33 -1.23
N ARG A 553 9.63 -13.86 -0.36
CA ARG A 553 9.65 -15.29 0.04
C ARG A 553 9.73 -16.26 -1.16
N GLY A 554 10.42 -15.89 -2.24
CA GLY A 554 10.41 -16.63 -3.52
C GLY A 554 10.61 -18.14 -3.38
N GLY A 555 9.62 -18.92 -3.82
CA GLY A 555 9.62 -20.39 -3.77
C GLY A 555 9.43 -21.02 -2.39
N GLU A 556 9.14 -20.26 -1.33
CA GLU A 556 8.94 -20.78 0.03
C GLU A 556 7.49 -21.29 0.28
N PRO A 557 7.31 -22.24 1.23
CA PRO A 557 6.02 -22.90 1.52
C PRO A 557 5.06 -22.07 2.38
N VAL A 558 4.95 -20.78 2.10
CA VAL A 558 4.27 -19.79 2.96
C VAL A 558 2.74 -19.83 2.93
N GLY A 559 2.13 -20.50 1.96
CA GLY A 559 0.69 -20.44 1.71
C GLY A 559 -0.14 -21.42 2.52
N ILE A 560 -1.42 -21.09 2.67
CA ILE A 560 -2.45 -22.03 3.14
C ILE A 560 -2.85 -23.01 2.00
N TRP A 561 -2.70 -22.57 0.76
CA TRP A 561 -2.87 -23.38 -0.45
C TRP A 561 -1.55 -23.53 -1.21
N ASP A 562 -1.42 -24.58 -2.02
CA ASP A 562 -0.33 -24.66 -2.99
C ASP A 562 -0.57 -23.74 -4.20
N LEU A 563 0.39 -23.68 -5.13
CA LEU A 563 0.28 -22.86 -6.35
C LEU A 563 -0.84 -23.30 -7.31
N ASN A 564 -1.38 -24.53 -7.15
CA ASN A 564 -2.53 -25.03 -7.89
C ASN A 564 -3.85 -24.79 -7.13
N TYR A 565 -3.78 -24.05 -6.03
CA TYR A 565 -4.88 -23.73 -5.13
C TYR A 565 -5.47 -24.95 -4.42
N TYR A 566 -4.73 -26.02 -4.19
CA TYR A 566 -5.19 -27.11 -3.31
C TYR A 566 -4.80 -26.87 -1.87
N ARG A 567 -5.66 -27.26 -0.93
CA ARG A 567 -5.42 -27.12 0.51
C ARG A 567 -4.19 -27.90 0.93
N LYS A 568 -3.44 -27.30 1.85
CA LYS A 568 -2.23 -27.85 2.46
C LYS A 568 -2.48 -28.25 3.92
N HIS A 569 -1.54 -28.97 4.55
CA HIS A 569 -1.62 -29.31 5.98
C HIS A 569 -1.80 -28.07 6.87
N VAL A 570 -1.21 -26.92 6.49
CA VAL A 570 -1.40 -25.63 7.18
C VAL A 570 -2.88 -25.23 7.30
N TYR A 571 -3.73 -25.57 6.34
CA TYR A 571 -5.19 -25.35 6.43
C TYR A 571 -5.78 -26.02 7.68
N ALA A 572 -5.34 -27.25 8.00
CA ALA A 572 -5.76 -27.95 9.21
C ALA A 572 -5.29 -27.21 10.48
N GLY A 573 -4.10 -26.62 10.46
CA GLY A 573 -3.58 -25.79 11.56
C GLY A 573 -4.49 -24.60 11.86
N PHE A 574 -4.94 -23.89 10.83
CA PHE A 574 -5.93 -22.81 10.97
C PHE A 574 -7.26 -23.33 11.55
N VAL A 575 -7.81 -24.42 11.00
CA VAL A 575 -9.06 -25.01 11.50
C VAL A 575 -8.97 -25.34 12.99
N ARG A 576 -7.90 -26.02 13.42
CA ARG A 576 -7.69 -26.38 14.84
C ARG A 576 -7.42 -25.16 15.72
N GLY A 577 -6.69 -24.17 15.20
CA GLY A 577 -6.41 -22.91 15.89
C GLY A 577 -7.68 -22.10 16.18
N LEU A 578 -8.63 -22.10 15.24
CA LEU A 578 -9.94 -21.46 15.38
C LEU A 578 -10.91 -22.25 16.29
N GLY A 579 -10.53 -23.45 16.73
CA GLY A 579 -11.35 -24.31 17.60
C GLY A 579 -12.21 -25.33 16.86
N GLY A 580 -12.02 -25.51 15.55
CA GLY A 580 -12.64 -26.56 14.78
C GLY A 580 -12.19 -27.95 15.21
N VAL A 581 -13.14 -28.87 15.37
CA VAL A 581 -12.86 -30.29 15.58
C VAL A 581 -12.72 -30.95 14.21
N PRO A 582 -11.60 -31.62 13.89
CA PRO A 582 -11.48 -32.35 12.64
C PRO A 582 -12.56 -33.45 12.56
N SER A 583 -13.50 -33.35 11.63
CA SER A 583 -14.50 -34.38 11.36
C SER A 583 -14.03 -35.29 10.23
N GLY A 584 -14.10 -36.62 10.41
CA GLY A 584 -13.88 -37.64 9.38
C GLY A 584 -12.54 -38.37 9.39
N ILE A 585 -11.70 -38.09 10.38
CA ILE A 585 -10.45 -38.81 10.64
C ILE A 585 -10.73 -40.21 11.21
N LYS A 586 -10.50 -41.27 10.42
CA LYS A 586 -10.33 -42.63 10.94
C LYS A 586 -8.90 -42.97 11.36
N ASP A 587 -7.87 -42.28 10.82
CA ASP A 587 -6.48 -42.75 10.93
C ASP A 587 -5.40 -41.66 11.10
N VAL A 588 -5.73 -40.44 11.55
CA VAL A 588 -4.69 -39.64 12.20
C VAL A 588 -4.52 -40.28 13.57
N LYS A 589 -3.46 -41.07 13.73
CA LYS A 589 -2.89 -41.30 15.05
C LYS A 589 -2.79 -39.91 15.65
N LYS A 590 -3.63 -39.67 16.66
CA LYS A 590 -3.51 -38.55 17.60
C LYS A 590 -2.03 -38.29 17.74
N ASP A 591 -1.60 -37.03 17.59
CA ASP A 591 -0.21 -36.66 17.85
C ASP A 591 0.23 -37.49 19.04
N GLU A 592 1.34 -38.23 18.88
CA GLU A 592 1.99 -38.79 20.03
C GLU A 592 2.34 -37.56 20.89
N VAL A 593 1.38 -37.17 21.74
CA VAL A 593 1.63 -36.66 23.06
C VAL A 593 2.66 -37.64 23.53
N THR A 594 3.92 -37.20 23.51
CA THR A 594 5.02 -37.93 24.09
C THR A 594 4.46 -38.45 25.38
N GLU A 595 4.25 -39.77 25.44
CA GLU A 595 3.67 -40.41 26.62
C GLU A 595 4.43 -39.78 27.77
N ALA A 596 3.73 -39.09 28.68
CA ALA A 596 4.33 -38.69 29.93
C ALA A 596 4.89 -40.00 30.48
N SER A 597 6.21 -40.14 30.42
CA SER A 597 6.85 -41.44 30.54
C SER A 597 6.30 -42.12 31.80
N LYS A 598 5.77 -43.35 31.66
CA LYS A 598 5.15 -44.10 32.76
C LYS A 598 5.89 -43.83 34.08
N GLY A 599 5.18 -43.26 35.04
CA GLY A 599 5.81 -42.67 36.21
C GLY A 599 4.87 -41.81 37.05
N ILE A 600 5.28 -41.60 38.30
CA ILE A 600 4.57 -40.74 39.25
C ILE A 600 5.25 -39.37 39.22
N TYR A 601 4.48 -38.30 39.07
CA TYR A 601 4.96 -36.92 39.07
C TYR A 601 4.26 -36.11 40.16
N ASN A 602 4.93 -35.10 40.71
CA ASN A 602 4.25 -34.11 41.56
C ASN A 602 3.46 -33.10 40.72
N LEU A 603 2.66 -32.25 41.36
CA LEU A 603 1.85 -31.23 40.68
C LEU A 603 2.66 -30.18 39.90
N ASN A 604 3.96 -30.09 40.16
CA ASN A 604 4.88 -29.19 39.45
C ASN A 604 5.56 -29.88 38.25
N GLY A 605 5.15 -31.09 37.90
CA GLY A 605 5.68 -31.84 36.74
C GLY A 605 7.04 -32.50 36.97
N VAL A 606 7.52 -32.59 38.22
CA VAL A 606 8.78 -33.26 38.55
C VAL A 606 8.54 -34.77 38.73
N ARG A 607 9.33 -35.60 38.04
CA ARG A 607 9.26 -37.07 38.16
C ARG A 607 9.73 -37.51 39.54
N MET A 608 8.89 -38.30 40.21
CA MET A 608 9.21 -38.93 41.49
C MET A 608 10.02 -40.22 41.24
N SER A 609 11.00 -40.50 42.09
CA SER A 609 11.80 -41.73 42.03
C SER A 609 11.04 -42.98 42.51
N ALA A 610 9.85 -42.82 43.09
CA ALA A 610 9.04 -43.91 43.61
C ALA A 610 8.35 -44.71 42.49
N THR A 611 8.33 -46.03 42.64
CA THR A 611 7.67 -46.99 41.72
C THR A 611 6.21 -47.28 42.10
N SER A 612 5.74 -46.83 43.26
CA SER A 612 4.35 -46.92 43.74
C SER A 612 3.96 -45.68 44.53
N LEU A 613 2.68 -45.26 44.44
CA LEU A 613 2.12 -44.18 45.24
C LEU A 613 2.29 -44.46 46.74
N ASP A 614 2.24 -45.72 47.17
CA ASP A 614 2.35 -46.13 48.58
C ASP A 614 3.66 -45.68 49.27
N ASN A 615 4.67 -45.34 48.49
CA ASN A 615 5.97 -44.88 48.98
C ASN A 615 6.12 -43.36 49.07
N LEU A 616 5.08 -42.58 48.73
CA LEU A 616 5.10 -41.12 48.76
C LEU A 616 4.29 -40.53 49.93
N PRO A 617 4.56 -39.29 50.39
CA PRO A 617 3.70 -38.62 51.37
C PRO A 617 2.24 -38.48 50.90
N LYS A 618 1.30 -38.21 51.81
CA LYS A 618 -0.08 -37.85 51.42
C LYS A 618 -0.06 -36.59 50.56
N GLY A 619 -0.80 -36.61 49.47
CA GLY A 619 -0.75 -35.53 48.49
C GLY A 619 -1.38 -35.89 47.15
N ILE A 620 -1.31 -34.95 46.24
CA ILE A 620 -1.85 -35.09 44.90
C ILE A 620 -0.69 -35.31 43.92
N TYR A 621 -0.80 -36.35 43.12
CA TYR A 621 0.20 -36.76 42.14
C TYR A 621 -0.43 -36.93 40.76
N ILE A 622 0.40 -36.90 39.73
CA ILE A 622 0.03 -37.30 38.37
C ILE A 622 0.61 -38.69 38.14
N VAL A 623 -0.23 -39.69 37.93
CA VAL A 623 0.17 -41.07 37.61
C VAL A 623 -0.42 -41.44 36.27
N ASP A 624 0.44 -41.81 35.31
CA ASP A 624 0.05 -42.16 33.95
C ASP A 624 -0.93 -41.14 33.32
N GLY A 625 -0.62 -39.86 33.53
CA GLY A 625 -1.39 -38.73 33.01
C GLY A 625 -2.70 -38.40 33.76
N LYS A 626 -3.01 -39.09 34.87
CA LYS A 626 -4.20 -38.84 35.68
C LYS A 626 -3.84 -38.28 37.05
N LYS A 627 -4.61 -37.28 37.50
CA LYS A 627 -4.51 -36.75 38.86
C LYS A 627 -5.04 -37.79 39.84
N VAL A 628 -4.18 -38.27 40.75
CA VAL A 628 -4.51 -39.25 41.79
C VAL A 628 -4.20 -38.65 43.15
N SER A 629 -5.15 -38.74 44.08
CA SER A 629 -4.92 -38.38 45.48
C SER A 629 -4.47 -39.61 46.24
N LYS A 630 -3.43 -39.46 47.06
CA LYS A 630 -3.00 -40.46 48.04
C LYS A 630 -3.40 -40.05 49.45
#